data_AF-A0A838YMM4-F1
#
_entry.id   AF-A0A838YMM4-F1
#
_cell.length_a   1.000
_cell.length_b   1.000
_cell.length_c   1.000
_cell.angle_alpha   90.00
_cell.angle_beta   90.00
_cell.angle_gamma   90.00
#
_symmetry.space_group_name_H-M   'P 1'
#
loop_
_entity.id
_entity.type
_entity.pdbx_description
1 polymer ?
#
loop_
_entity_poly.entity_id
_entity_poly.type
_entity_poly.pdbx_seq_one_letter_code
_entity_poly.pdbx_strand_id
1 'polypeptide(L)'
;MKAKAKAASRKVNRLGIAKEVSINGIQLDDQLNQDITDIMDECNGYVEKNYPANSFERLFWEEQKKAGQLKNSKQMRWHPMTIKWCLRIKLISSAAYTAFRASGLLKLPSERTLRDCTHWMKAKSGFQVEVDRQLIEEAKLDTIPDFQKYVCVVFDEVKIKEGLVYDKEECTVIGFVDLDDINNHLQAFEKSLSDSNSKPTLATHIVVFMVRGLFSSLRFPYAQFPCSSLNGHTLYALVWECISHLENVGFKVLALTADGASCNRKFFKMHQQKPAVCFPHKTANIYADEDRPIFFFSDPPHLMKTIRNCWANSFAHSFTRKLWVSHMKILYPLKP
;
A
#
# COMPACT_ATOMS: atom_id res chain seq x y z
N MET A 1 -19.15 -12.80 2.77
CA MET A 1 -19.34 -12.51 4.21
C MET A 1 -20.71 -12.92 4.76
N LYS A 2 -21.85 -12.55 4.14
CA LYS A 2 -23.20 -12.95 4.61
C LYS A 2 -23.38 -14.47 4.80
N ALA A 3 -22.78 -15.29 3.94
CA ALA A 3 -22.87 -16.75 4.03
C ALA A 3 -22.16 -17.35 5.27
N LYS A 4 -21.00 -16.82 5.69
CA LYS A 4 -20.27 -17.28 6.88
C LYS A 4 -20.97 -16.87 8.18
N ALA A 5 -21.52 -15.66 8.25
CA ALA A 5 -22.35 -15.23 9.38
C ALA A 5 -23.64 -16.07 9.49
N LYS A 6 -24.27 -16.41 8.36
CA LYS A 6 -25.45 -17.29 8.32
C LYS A 6 -25.11 -18.73 8.73
N ALA A 7 -23.93 -19.24 8.38
CA ALA A 7 -23.45 -20.55 8.82
C ALA A 7 -23.11 -20.59 10.31
N ALA A 8 -22.48 -19.55 10.85
CA ALA A 8 -22.22 -19.42 12.29
C ALA A 8 -23.52 -19.30 13.09
N SER A 9 -24.46 -18.49 12.64
CA SER A 9 -25.79 -18.35 13.26
C SER A 9 -26.60 -19.65 13.21
N ARG A 10 -26.50 -20.43 12.12
CA ARG A 10 -27.06 -21.80 12.05
C ARG A 10 -26.39 -22.76 13.01
N LYS A 11 -25.08 -22.66 13.22
CA LYS A 11 -24.33 -23.50 14.17
C LYS A 11 -24.66 -23.14 15.62
N VAL A 12 -24.81 -21.86 15.95
CA VAL A 12 -25.27 -21.36 17.26
C VAL A 12 -26.70 -21.84 17.56
N ASN A 13 -27.61 -21.76 16.58
CA ASN A 13 -28.96 -22.33 16.71
C ASN A 13 -28.95 -23.86 16.86
N ARG A 14 -28.05 -24.56 16.17
CA ARG A 14 -27.90 -26.02 16.25
C ARG A 14 -27.31 -26.49 17.58
N LEU A 15 -26.48 -25.66 18.23
CA LEU A 15 -25.86 -25.94 19.53
C LEU A 15 -26.78 -25.63 20.72
N GLY A 16 -28.03 -25.19 20.49
CA GLY A 16 -28.98 -24.92 21.57
C GLY A 16 -28.57 -23.78 22.51
N ILE A 17 -27.54 -22.99 22.17
CA ILE A 17 -27.03 -21.91 23.01
C ILE A 17 -28.13 -20.89 23.33
N ALA A 18 -29.05 -20.63 22.41
CA ALA A 18 -30.21 -19.77 22.67
C ALA A 18 -31.19 -20.37 23.70
N LYS A 19 -31.35 -21.71 23.75
CA LYS A 19 -32.13 -22.40 24.79
C LYS A 19 -31.38 -22.37 26.13
N GLU A 20 -30.08 -22.60 26.13
CA GLU A 20 -29.27 -22.58 27.34
C GLU A 20 -29.17 -21.18 27.96
N VAL A 21 -29.02 -20.14 27.13
CA VAL A 21 -29.08 -18.73 27.55
C VAL A 21 -30.50 -18.34 27.99
N SER A 22 -31.55 -19.00 27.49
CA SER A 22 -32.92 -18.78 27.99
C SER A 22 -33.18 -19.46 29.35
N ILE A 23 -32.47 -20.55 29.67
CA ILE A 23 -32.68 -21.34 30.89
C ILE A 23 -31.73 -20.87 32.01
N ASN A 24 -30.46 -20.62 31.67
CA ASN A 24 -29.38 -20.29 32.59
C ASN A 24 -28.81 -18.87 32.37
N GLY A 25 -29.28 -18.14 31.35
CA GLY A 25 -28.82 -16.77 31.12
C GLY A 25 -29.45 -15.82 32.11
N ILE A 26 -28.60 -15.17 32.89
CA ILE A 26 -28.97 -14.03 33.72
C ILE A 26 -29.17 -12.84 32.79
N GLN A 27 -30.35 -12.22 32.80
CA GLN A 27 -30.52 -10.92 32.14
C GLN A 27 -29.64 -9.91 32.87
N LEU A 28 -28.79 -9.21 32.12
CA LEU A 28 -28.06 -8.05 32.62
C LEU A 28 -29.10 -6.98 32.98
N ASP A 29 -29.40 -6.86 34.27
CA ASP A 29 -30.21 -5.78 34.82
C ASP A 29 -29.35 -4.55 35.12
N ASP A 30 -30.00 -3.43 35.44
CA ASP A 30 -29.29 -2.18 35.76
C ASP A 30 -28.42 -2.33 37.03
N GLN A 31 -28.71 -3.31 37.89
CA GLN A 31 -27.92 -3.66 39.07
C GLN A 31 -26.59 -4.32 38.70
N LEU A 32 -26.57 -5.29 37.79
CA LEU A 32 -25.33 -5.92 37.33
C LEU A 32 -24.42 -4.95 36.57
N ASN A 33 -25.00 -3.98 35.86
CA ASN A 33 -24.23 -2.88 35.26
C ASN A 33 -23.58 -1.99 36.32
N GLN A 34 -24.28 -1.75 37.44
CA GLN A 34 -23.72 -1.01 38.56
C GLN A 34 -22.59 -1.80 39.23
N ASP A 35 -22.77 -3.11 39.46
CA ASP A 35 -21.73 -3.98 40.01
C ASP A 35 -20.46 -3.99 39.14
N ILE A 36 -20.62 -4.06 37.81
CA ILE A 36 -19.48 -3.97 36.88
C ILE A 36 -18.81 -2.60 36.98
N THR A 37 -19.59 -1.53 37.13
CA THR A 37 -19.04 -0.17 37.29
C THR A 37 -18.27 -0.02 38.59
N ASP A 38 -18.79 -0.59 39.68
CA ASP A 38 -18.17 -0.57 41.00
C ASP A 38 -16.87 -1.40 41.01
N ILE A 39 -16.87 -2.59 40.37
CA ILE A 39 -15.66 -3.40 40.16
C ILE A 39 -14.63 -2.63 39.31
N MET A 40 -15.06 -1.91 38.28
CA MET A 40 -14.16 -1.08 37.47
C MET A 40 -13.56 0.08 38.29
N ASP A 41 -14.31 0.64 39.23
CA ASP A 41 -13.85 1.68 40.14
C ASP A 41 -12.85 1.14 41.18
N GLU A 42 -13.10 -0.03 41.76
CA GLU A 42 -12.17 -0.70 42.68
C GLU A 42 -10.85 -1.09 41.99
N CYS A 43 -10.92 -1.63 40.77
CA CYS A 43 -9.75 -1.97 39.97
C CYS A 43 -8.95 -0.73 39.53
N ASN A 44 -9.53 0.48 39.58
CA ASN A 44 -8.84 1.70 39.17
C ASN A 44 -7.60 1.97 40.01
N GLY A 45 -7.68 1.77 41.34
CA GLY A 45 -6.54 1.93 42.24
C GLY A 45 -5.41 0.94 41.95
N TYR A 46 -5.74 -0.27 41.50
CA TYR A 46 -4.75 -1.26 41.05
C TYR A 46 -4.08 -0.82 39.75
N VAL A 47 -4.85 -0.33 38.77
CA VAL A 47 -4.31 0.12 37.47
C VAL A 47 -3.40 1.33 37.65
N GLU A 48 -3.80 2.32 38.44
CA GLU A 48 -3.00 3.52 38.71
C GLU A 48 -1.69 3.22 39.42
N LYS A 49 -1.67 2.19 40.28
CA LYS A 49 -0.47 1.74 41.01
C LYS A 49 0.50 0.93 40.15
N ASN A 50 -0.02 0.10 39.24
CA ASN A 50 0.81 -0.84 38.47
C ASN A 50 1.21 -0.32 37.08
N TYR A 51 0.46 0.63 36.51
CA TYR A 51 0.72 1.16 35.17
C TYR A 51 1.01 2.68 35.21
N PRO A 52 2.13 3.14 34.60
CA PRO A 52 2.47 4.55 34.56
C PRO A 52 1.44 5.36 33.75
N ALA A 53 1.31 6.66 34.06
CA ALA A 53 0.37 7.57 33.38
C ALA A 53 0.51 7.60 31.85
N ASN A 54 1.73 7.40 31.33
CA ASN A 54 2.01 7.42 29.90
C ASN A 54 1.87 6.04 29.22
N SER A 55 1.38 5.02 29.93
CA SER A 55 1.21 3.67 29.38
C SER A 55 -0.09 3.54 28.58
N PHE A 56 -0.08 2.69 27.55
CA PHE A 56 -1.29 2.45 26.75
C PHE A 56 -2.35 1.68 27.55
N GLU A 57 -1.93 0.77 28.44
CA GLU A 57 -2.81 -0.04 29.29
C GLU A 57 -3.66 0.85 30.21
N ARG A 58 -3.04 1.86 30.82
CA ARG A 58 -3.74 2.84 31.65
C ARG A 58 -4.69 3.70 30.83
N LEU A 59 -4.22 4.24 29.71
CA LEU A 59 -5.07 5.02 28.79
C LEU A 59 -6.28 4.20 28.30
N PHE A 60 -6.05 2.94 27.95
CA PHE A 60 -7.10 2.02 27.50
C PHE A 60 -8.15 1.81 28.60
N TRP A 61 -7.71 1.58 29.83
CA TRP A 61 -8.59 1.41 30.99
C TRP A 61 -9.44 2.66 31.25
N GLU A 62 -8.80 3.84 31.28
CA GLU A 62 -9.47 5.14 31.48
C GLU A 62 -10.54 5.38 30.39
N GLU A 63 -10.24 5.06 29.13
CA GLU A 63 -11.18 5.20 28.01
C GLU A 63 -12.34 4.17 28.09
N GLN A 64 -12.09 2.95 28.55
CA GLN A 64 -13.16 1.96 28.78
C GLN A 64 -14.09 2.41 29.91
N LYS A 65 -13.52 2.92 31.02
CA LYS A 65 -14.28 3.45 32.16
C LYS A 65 -15.16 4.63 31.74
N LYS A 66 -14.57 5.60 31.04
CA LYS A 66 -15.30 6.75 30.47
C LYS A 66 -16.43 6.29 29.53
N ALA A 67 -16.18 5.30 28.69
CA ALA A 67 -17.20 4.75 27.81
C ALA A 67 -18.32 3.99 28.55
N GLY A 68 -18.00 3.38 29.70
CA GLY A 68 -18.95 2.67 30.58
C GLY A 68 -19.87 3.62 31.34
N GLN A 69 -19.33 4.74 31.84
CA GLN A 69 -20.09 5.74 32.62
C GLN A 69 -21.07 6.57 31.77
N LEU A 70 -20.86 6.62 30.44
CA LEU A 70 -21.71 7.38 29.54
C LEU A 70 -23.03 6.66 29.26
N LYS A 71 -24.15 7.27 29.64
CA LYS A 71 -25.51 6.80 29.30
C LYS A 71 -25.73 6.68 27.78
N ASN A 72 -25.06 7.51 26.99
CA ASN A 72 -25.14 7.49 25.54
C ASN A 72 -23.76 7.33 24.90
N SER A 73 -23.54 6.16 24.28
CA SER A 73 -22.30 5.85 23.55
C SER A 73 -21.93 6.86 22.44
N LYS A 74 -22.90 7.63 21.92
CA LYS A 74 -22.66 8.67 20.89
C LYS A 74 -21.91 9.89 21.43
N GLN A 75 -21.93 10.12 22.75
CA GLN A 75 -21.22 11.23 23.40
C GLN A 75 -19.74 10.91 23.64
N MET A 76 -19.32 9.65 23.45
CA MET A 76 -17.94 9.26 23.64
C MET A 76 -17.02 9.96 22.65
N ARG A 77 -15.98 10.58 23.18
CA ARG A 77 -14.86 11.17 22.44
C ARG A 77 -13.62 10.36 22.77
N TRP A 78 -13.20 9.56 21.79
CA TRP A 78 -12.08 8.64 21.92
C TRP A 78 -10.75 9.37 21.79
N HIS A 79 -9.78 8.98 22.62
CA HIS A 79 -8.41 9.44 22.49
C HIS A 79 -7.79 8.96 21.15
N PRO A 80 -6.98 9.77 20.45
CA PRO A 80 -6.40 9.39 19.14
C PRO A 80 -5.61 8.08 19.17
N MET A 81 -4.91 7.77 20.27
CA MET A 81 -4.18 6.52 20.41
C MET A 81 -5.10 5.29 20.40
N THR A 82 -6.27 5.39 21.05
CA THR A 82 -7.29 4.34 21.04
C THR A 82 -7.85 4.12 19.64
N ILE A 83 -8.10 5.21 18.90
CA ILE A 83 -8.52 5.14 17.49
C ILE A 83 -7.45 4.44 16.65
N LYS A 84 -6.17 4.83 16.78
CA LYS A 84 -5.05 4.19 16.06
C LYS A 84 -4.95 2.69 16.37
N TRP A 85 -5.10 2.30 17.62
CA TRP A 85 -5.11 0.89 18.03
C TRP A 85 -6.29 0.13 17.42
N CYS A 86 -7.50 0.69 17.46
CA CYS A 86 -8.69 0.11 16.83
C CYS A 86 -8.55 0.00 15.30
N LEU A 87 -7.98 1.01 14.64
CA LEU A 87 -7.66 0.98 13.21
C LEU A 87 -6.71 -0.16 12.89
N ARG A 88 -5.63 -0.34 13.67
CA ARG A 88 -4.69 -1.45 13.50
C ARG A 88 -5.40 -2.81 13.57
N ILE A 89 -6.27 -3.03 14.56
CA ILE A 89 -7.03 -4.27 14.68
C ILE A 89 -7.96 -4.47 13.47
N LYS A 90 -8.65 -3.41 13.04
CA LYS A 90 -9.55 -3.46 11.87
C LYS A 90 -8.79 -3.81 10.58
N LEU A 91 -7.57 -3.28 10.42
CA LEU A 91 -6.68 -3.56 9.29
C LEU A 91 -6.19 -5.01 9.30
N ILE A 92 -5.81 -5.54 10.47
CA ILE A 92 -5.39 -6.94 10.61
C ILE A 92 -6.58 -7.89 10.35
N SER A 93 -7.73 -7.62 10.97
CA SER A 93 -8.92 -8.44 10.80
C SER A 93 -10.19 -7.65 11.06
N SER A 94 -10.86 -7.28 9.96
CA SER A 94 -12.16 -6.62 10.00
C SER A 94 -13.21 -7.46 10.75
N ALA A 95 -13.18 -8.78 10.58
CA ALA A 95 -14.11 -9.69 11.23
C ALA A 95 -13.86 -9.81 12.74
N ALA A 96 -12.59 -9.83 13.17
CA ALA A 96 -12.26 -9.85 14.59
C ALA A 96 -12.71 -8.56 15.28
N TYR A 97 -12.50 -7.41 14.64
CA TYR A 97 -12.99 -6.13 15.16
C TYR A 97 -14.52 -6.11 15.35
N THR A 98 -15.27 -6.57 14.33
CA THR A 98 -16.73 -6.65 14.42
C THR A 98 -17.16 -7.63 15.52
N ALA A 99 -16.45 -8.75 15.70
CA ALA A 99 -16.73 -9.73 16.76
C ALA A 99 -16.46 -9.16 18.17
N PHE A 100 -15.33 -8.49 18.39
CA PHE A 100 -15.02 -7.84 19.67
C PHE A 100 -16.03 -6.75 20.03
N ARG A 101 -16.53 -6.02 19.02
CA ARG A 101 -17.57 -5.03 19.26
C ARG A 101 -18.93 -5.66 19.54
N ALA A 102 -19.26 -6.74 18.84
CA ALA A 102 -20.53 -7.44 19.01
C ALA A 102 -20.62 -8.23 20.32
N SER A 103 -19.49 -8.68 20.89
CA SER A 103 -19.48 -9.39 22.16
C SER A 103 -19.87 -8.51 23.35
N GLY A 104 -19.83 -7.17 23.21
CA GLY A 104 -20.17 -6.23 24.27
C GLY A 104 -19.14 -6.14 25.40
N LEU A 105 -18.13 -7.03 25.41
CA LEU A 105 -17.04 -7.07 26.40
C LEU A 105 -16.20 -5.80 26.41
N LEU A 106 -15.96 -5.23 25.22
CA LEU A 106 -15.18 -3.99 25.06
C LEU A 106 -16.05 -2.92 24.40
N LYS A 107 -16.02 -1.71 24.96
CA LYS A 107 -16.57 -0.53 24.30
C LYS A 107 -15.54 -0.05 23.29
N LEU A 108 -15.84 -0.20 22.00
CA LEU A 108 -14.95 0.18 20.91
C LEU A 108 -15.61 1.21 19.98
N PRO A 109 -14.82 2.04 19.27
CA PRO A 109 -15.34 2.95 18.28
C PRO A 109 -16.22 2.26 17.22
N SER A 110 -17.30 2.97 16.89
CA SER A 110 -17.68 3.25 15.53
C SER A 110 -16.90 2.62 14.35
N GLU A 111 -17.40 1.63 13.60
CA GLU A 111 -16.81 1.36 12.26
C GLU A 111 -16.93 2.59 11.34
N ARG A 112 -18.01 3.37 11.50
CA ARG A 112 -18.17 4.67 10.84
C ARG A 112 -17.11 5.65 11.32
N THR A 113 -16.90 5.77 12.63
CA THR A 113 -15.87 6.63 13.21
C THR A 113 -14.47 6.27 12.70
N LEU A 114 -14.14 4.98 12.66
CA LEU A 114 -12.87 4.52 12.08
C LEU A 114 -12.75 4.91 10.61
N ARG A 115 -13.83 4.73 9.82
CA ARG A 115 -13.85 5.14 8.41
C ARG A 115 -13.65 6.64 8.26
N ASP A 116 -14.37 7.45 9.03
CA ASP A 116 -14.25 8.91 9.00
C ASP A 116 -12.81 9.34 9.34
N CYS A 117 -12.14 8.67 10.29
CA CYS A 117 -10.72 8.90 10.58
C CYS A 117 -9.79 8.48 9.44
N THR A 118 -10.07 7.38 8.73
CA THR A 118 -9.25 6.97 7.56
C THR A 118 -9.45 7.87 6.35
N HIS A 119 -10.66 8.41 6.16
CA HIS A 119 -10.99 9.32 5.05
C HIS A 119 -10.44 10.73 5.25
N TRP A 120 -9.82 11.03 6.40
CA TRP A 120 -9.10 12.29 6.61
C TRP A 120 -8.01 12.52 5.55
N MET A 121 -7.39 11.45 5.07
CA MET A 121 -6.34 11.50 4.07
C MET A 121 -6.86 10.98 2.74
N LYS A 122 -6.83 11.84 1.72
CA LYS A 122 -7.28 11.49 0.38
C LYS A 122 -6.10 10.99 -0.44
N ALA A 123 -6.18 9.75 -0.89
CA ALA A 123 -5.21 9.21 -1.84
C ALA A 123 -5.59 9.66 -3.26
N LYS A 124 -4.83 10.60 -3.83
CA LYS A 124 -4.97 10.97 -5.24
C LYS A 124 -3.90 10.27 -6.09
N SER A 125 -4.08 10.32 -7.41
CA SER A 125 -3.05 9.93 -8.37
C SER A 125 -1.93 10.98 -8.39
N GLY A 126 -0.73 10.58 -8.77
CA GLY A 126 0.40 11.49 -8.96
C GLY A 126 1.16 11.89 -7.70
N PHE A 127 2.11 12.81 -7.89
CA PHE A 127 2.94 13.36 -6.81
C PHE A 127 2.14 14.42 -6.03
N GLN A 128 2.20 14.33 -4.69
CA GLN A 128 1.42 15.16 -3.78
C GLN A 128 2.30 15.70 -2.67
N VAL A 129 2.18 16.99 -2.38
CA VAL A 129 2.94 17.66 -1.30
C VAL A 129 2.61 17.06 0.06
N GLU A 130 1.37 16.60 0.27
CA GLU A 130 0.96 15.93 1.50
C GLU A 130 1.63 14.58 1.68
N VAL A 131 1.94 13.88 0.58
CA VAL A 131 2.67 12.60 0.58
C VAL A 131 4.15 12.86 0.82
N ASP A 132 4.72 13.90 0.22
CA ASP A 132 6.10 14.33 0.48
C ASP A 132 6.30 14.60 1.99
N ARG A 133 5.36 15.31 2.63
CA ARG A 133 5.42 15.57 4.08
C ARG A 133 5.36 14.29 4.90
N GLN A 134 4.50 13.34 4.52
CA GLN A 134 4.42 12.04 5.22
C GLN A 134 5.70 11.23 5.06
N LEU A 135 6.32 11.26 3.88
CA LEU A 135 7.58 10.58 3.63
C LEU A 135 8.70 11.17 4.51
N ILE A 136 8.75 12.50 4.65
CA ILE A 136 9.70 13.20 5.55
C ILE A 136 9.49 12.78 7.00
N GLU A 137 8.24 12.79 7.47
CA GLU A 137 7.86 12.42 8.85
C GLU A 137 8.21 10.95 9.14
N GLU A 138 7.88 10.03 8.22
CA GLU A 138 8.14 8.59 8.37
C GLU A 138 9.64 8.27 8.34
N ALA A 139 10.39 8.94 7.47
CA ALA A 139 11.84 8.81 7.41
C ALA A 139 12.56 9.54 8.55
N LYS A 140 11.87 10.44 9.27
CA LYS A 140 12.45 11.35 10.28
C LYS A 140 13.66 12.09 9.72
N LEU A 141 13.50 12.67 8.53
CA LEU A 141 14.60 13.18 7.72
C LEU A 141 15.52 14.17 8.48
N ASP A 142 14.95 14.98 9.38
CA ASP A 142 15.68 15.96 10.19
C ASP A 142 16.61 15.34 11.24
N THR A 143 16.36 14.09 11.63
CA THR A 143 17.09 13.40 12.72
C THR A 143 18.06 12.34 12.19
N ILE A 144 17.87 11.88 10.96
CA ILE A 144 18.68 10.78 10.41
C ILE A 144 20.06 11.27 9.94
N PRO A 145 21.12 10.45 10.12
CA PRO A 145 22.41 10.70 9.51
C PRO A 145 22.35 10.74 7.98
N ASP A 146 23.28 11.45 7.34
CA ASP A 146 23.29 11.62 5.89
C ASP A 146 23.36 10.31 5.10
N PHE A 147 24.06 9.30 5.62
CA PHE A 147 24.12 7.98 4.96
C PHE A 147 22.76 7.27 4.94
N GLN A 148 21.80 7.62 5.81
CA GLN A 148 20.46 7.04 5.79
C GLN A 148 19.50 7.76 4.83
N LYS A 149 19.90 8.93 4.31
CA LYS A 149 19.15 9.67 3.28
C LYS A 149 19.24 9.02 1.90
N TYR A 150 20.13 8.04 1.72
CA TYR A 150 20.25 7.29 0.47
C TYR A 150 19.09 6.32 0.29
N VAL A 151 18.40 6.46 -0.84
CA VAL A 151 17.21 5.69 -1.18
C VAL A 151 17.33 5.03 -2.56
N CYS A 152 16.51 3.99 -2.74
CA CYS A 152 16.26 3.32 -3.99
C CYS A 152 14.79 3.49 -4.35
N VAL A 153 14.51 3.84 -5.60
CA VAL A 153 13.14 3.89 -6.12
C VAL A 153 12.86 2.57 -6.84
N VAL A 154 11.79 1.90 -6.41
CA VAL A 154 11.30 0.68 -7.02
C VAL A 154 9.97 1.00 -7.68
N PHE A 155 9.79 0.60 -8.94
CA PHE A 155 8.52 0.79 -9.62
C PHE A 155 8.09 -0.45 -10.39
N ASP A 156 6.79 -0.71 -10.39
CA ASP A 156 6.18 -1.85 -11.07
C ASP A 156 4.73 -1.53 -11.49
N GLU A 157 4.21 -2.31 -12.44
CA GLU A 157 2.87 -2.18 -12.99
C GLU A 157 1.93 -3.25 -12.41
N VAL A 158 0.84 -2.80 -11.79
CA VAL A 158 -0.17 -3.67 -11.18
C VAL A 158 -1.43 -3.68 -12.03
N LYS A 159 -1.86 -4.86 -12.48
CA LYS A 159 -3.11 -5.02 -13.21
C LYS A 159 -4.32 -4.83 -12.29
N ILE A 160 -5.27 -3.99 -12.72
CA ILE A 160 -6.52 -3.73 -12.01
C ILE A 160 -7.72 -4.15 -12.85
N LYS A 161 -8.88 -4.23 -12.19
CA LYS A 161 -10.15 -4.41 -12.91
C LYS A 161 -10.61 -3.05 -13.42
N GLU A 162 -10.77 -2.95 -14.74
CA GLU A 162 -11.35 -1.76 -15.37
C GLU A 162 -12.77 -1.49 -14.86
N GLY A 163 -13.09 -0.22 -14.64
CA GLY A 163 -14.38 0.21 -14.15
C GLY A 163 -14.41 1.69 -13.80
N LEU A 164 -15.61 2.25 -13.84
CA LEU A 164 -15.85 3.63 -13.43
C LEU A 164 -16.50 3.65 -12.05
N VAL A 165 -16.00 4.53 -11.18
CA VAL A 165 -16.53 4.75 -9.85
C VAL A 165 -16.78 6.25 -9.69
N TYR A 166 -17.99 6.61 -9.27
CA TYR A 166 -18.31 7.99 -8.94
C TYR A 166 -17.93 8.27 -7.49
N ASP A 167 -16.96 9.15 -7.29
CA ASP A 167 -16.63 9.69 -5.98
C ASP A 167 -17.66 10.77 -5.61
N LYS A 168 -18.38 10.53 -4.52
CA LYS A 168 -19.41 11.45 -4.04
C LYS A 168 -18.84 12.65 -3.29
N GLU A 169 -17.62 12.55 -2.77
CA GLU A 169 -17.00 13.62 -1.99
C GLU A 169 -16.39 14.68 -2.91
N GLU A 170 -15.71 14.25 -3.97
CA GLU A 170 -15.12 15.16 -4.97
C GLU A 170 -16.05 15.43 -6.15
N CYS A 171 -17.18 14.71 -6.24
CA CYS A 171 -18.09 14.76 -7.39
C CYS A 171 -17.38 14.46 -8.72
N THR A 172 -16.39 13.57 -8.68
CA THR A 172 -15.57 13.18 -9.84
C THR A 172 -15.81 11.73 -10.24
N VAL A 173 -15.62 11.43 -11.52
CA VAL A 173 -15.63 10.07 -12.04
C VAL A 173 -14.20 9.56 -12.08
N ILE A 174 -13.91 8.52 -11.29
CA ILE A 174 -12.61 7.84 -11.21
C ILE A 174 -12.64 6.59 -12.10
N GLY A 175 -11.50 6.26 -12.70
CA GLY A 175 -11.31 5.02 -13.50
C GLY A 175 -10.72 5.25 -14.88
N PHE A 176 -10.45 6.51 -15.25
CA PHE A 176 -9.72 6.86 -16.46
C PHE A 176 -8.20 6.80 -16.25
N VAL A 177 -7.47 6.77 -17.36
CA VAL A 177 -6.01 6.95 -17.37
C VAL A 177 -5.68 8.37 -16.88
N ASP A 178 -4.69 8.45 -15.99
CA ASP A 178 -4.16 9.70 -15.44
C ASP A 178 -2.65 9.55 -15.20
N LEU A 179 -1.85 10.17 -16.08
CA LEU A 179 -0.39 10.04 -16.12
C LEU A 179 0.33 11.35 -15.78
N ASP A 180 -0.30 12.21 -14.97
CA ASP A 180 0.11 13.59 -14.71
C ASP A 180 -0.20 14.57 -15.86
N ASP A 181 -0.31 15.85 -15.53
CA ASP A 181 -0.90 16.91 -16.36
C ASP A 181 -0.25 17.02 -17.75
N ILE A 182 1.09 17.02 -17.81
CA ILE A 182 1.84 17.13 -19.08
C ILE A 182 1.58 15.92 -19.97
N ASN A 183 1.66 14.71 -19.41
CA ASN A 183 1.45 13.49 -20.19
C ASN A 183 -0.01 13.35 -20.62
N ASN A 184 -0.95 13.77 -19.79
CA ASN A 184 -2.37 13.80 -20.12
C ASN A 184 -2.64 14.74 -21.30
N HIS A 185 -2.06 15.94 -21.30
CA HIS A 185 -2.16 16.88 -22.43
C HIS A 185 -1.50 16.34 -23.71
N LEU A 186 -0.32 15.72 -23.60
CA LEU A 186 0.34 15.10 -24.75
C LEU A 186 -0.49 13.95 -25.35
N GLN A 187 -1.09 13.10 -24.50
CA GLN A 187 -1.97 12.04 -24.96
C GLN A 187 -3.27 12.59 -25.58
N ALA A 188 -3.84 13.65 -25.00
CA ALA A 188 -5.02 14.29 -25.56
C ALA A 188 -4.70 14.90 -26.95
N PHE A 189 -3.54 15.51 -27.10
CA PHE A 189 -3.07 16.04 -28.37
C PHE A 189 -2.84 14.94 -29.41
N GLU A 190 -2.10 13.88 -29.07
CA GLU A 190 -1.87 12.73 -29.95
C GLU A 190 -3.20 12.10 -30.41
N LYS A 191 -4.15 11.95 -29.48
CA LYS A 191 -5.50 11.46 -29.78
C LYS A 191 -6.27 12.39 -30.72
N SER A 192 -6.17 13.70 -30.52
CA SER A 192 -6.83 14.70 -31.38
C SER A 192 -6.34 14.67 -32.83
N LEU A 193 -5.08 14.27 -33.04
CA LEU A 193 -4.49 14.10 -34.38
C LEU A 193 -4.97 12.81 -35.07
N SER A 194 -5.24 11.76 -34.31
CA SER A 194 -5.66 10.45 -34.84
C SER A 194 -7.16 10.32 -35.08
N ASP A 195 -8.01 10.90 -34.21
CA ASP A 195 -9.47 10.76 -34.26
C ASP A 195 -10.18 11.92 -33.53
N SER A 196 -11.10 12.61 -34.22
CA SER A 196 -11.84 13.76 -33.68
C SER A 196 -12.90 13.40 -32.63
N ASN A 197 -13.19 12.11 -32.42
CA ASN A 197 -14.21 11.59 -31.49
C ASN A 197 -13.63 10.63 -30.42
N SER A 198 -12.35 10.81 -30.06
CA SER A 198 -11.65 9.95 -29.12
C SER A 198 -12.27 9.97 -27.71
N LYS A 199 -12.76 8.82 -27.25
CA LYS A 199 -13.28 8.64 -25.88
C LYS A 199 -12.12 8.55 -24.87
N PRO A 200 -12.30 9.05 -23.64
CA PRO A 200 -11.31 8.88 -22.59
C PRO A 200 -11.07 7.39 -22.31
N THR A 201 -9.81 7.00 -22.17
CA THR A 201 -9.40 5.61 -22.03
C THR A 201 -9.51 5.17 -20.58
N LEU A 202 -10.10 3.99 -20.34
CA LEU A 202 -10.15 3.40 -19.01
C LEU A 202 -8.78 2.87 -18.58
N ALA A 203 -8.46 3.01 -17.30
CA ALA A 203 -7.26 2.44 -16.73
C ALA A 203 -7.41 0.92 -16.54
N THR A 204 -6.41 0.18 -16.98
CA THR A 204 -6.34 -1.30 -16.85
C THR A 204 -5.22 -1.74 -15.92
N HIS A 205 -4.25 -0.86 -15.68
CA HIS A 205 -3.12 -1.05 -14.80
C HIS A 205 -2.87 0.20 -13.97
N ILE A 206 -2.05 0.08 -12.93
CA ILE A 206 -1.55 1.19 -12.12
C ILE A 206 -0.04 1.01 -12.01
N VAL A 207 0.72 2.02 -12.40
CA VAL A 207 2.15 2.07 -12.09
C VAL A 207 2.30 2.62 -10.68
N VAL A 208 3.04 1.90 -9.84
CA VAL A 208 3.29 2.29 -8.45
C VAL A 208 4.78 2.53 -8.25
N PHE A 209 5.11 3.67 -7.67
CA PHE A 209 6.45 4.02 -7.21
C PHE A 209 6.55 3.80 -5.70
N MET A 210 7.60 3.11 -5.28
CA MET A 210 7.92 2.88 -3.87
C MET A 210 9.33 3.37 -3.58
N VAL A 211 9.47 4.14 -2.51
CA VAL A 211 10.75 4.58 -1.97
C VAL A 211 11.21 3.58 -0.91
N ARG A 212 12.44 3.11 -1.07
CA ARG A 212 13.08 2.17 -0.14
C ARG A 212 14.39 2.74 0.36
N GLY A 213 14.57 2.78 1.68
CA GLY A 213 15.86 3.12 2.28
C GLY A 213 16.92 2.07 1.93
N LEU A 214 18.11 2.52 1.56
CA LEU A 214 19.25 1.61 1.35
C LEU A 214 19.91 1.23 2.68
N PHE A 215 20.03 2.21 3.58
CA PHE A 215 20.64 2.04 4.89
C PHE A 215 19.64 2.29 6.04
N SER A 216 18.35 2.23 5.74
CA SER A 216 17.26 2.35 6.71
C SER A 216 16.16 1.33 6.39
N SER A 217 15.25 1.09 7.34
CA SER A 217 14.10 0.21 7.15
C SER A 217 12.93 0.87 6.42
N LEU A 218 13.13 2.07 5.85
CA LEU A 218 12.10 2.85 5.17
C LEU A 218 11.54 2.07 3.97
N ARG A 219 10.21 1.89 3.95
CA ARG A 219 9.45 1.30 2.84
C ARG A 219 8.17 2.10 2.70
N PHE A 220 8.12 2.94 1.68
CA PHE A 220 7.05 3.92 1.56
C PHE A 220 6.47 3.89 0.14
N PRO A 221 5.17 3.54 -0.04
CA PRO A 221 4.50 3.71 -1.33
C PRO A 221 4.35 5.20 -1.60
N TYR A 222 5.00 5.69 -2.65
CA TYR A 222 5.21 7.12 -2.86
C TYR A 222 4.18 7.73 -3.82
N ALA A 223 4.06 7.17 -5.02
CA ALA A 223 3.14 7.69 -6.02
C ALA A 223 2.51 6.54 -6.82
N GLN A 224 1.33 6.80 -7.37
CA GLN A 224 0.62 5.86 -8.23
C GLN A 224 0.00 6.58 -9.43
N PHE A 225 0.01 5.91 -10.57
CA PHE A 225 -0.49 6.46 -11.84
C PHE A 225 -1.35 5.41 -12.56
N PRO A 226 -2.67 5.60 -12.68
CA PRO A 226 -3.54 4.70 -13.42
C PRO A 226 -3.27 4.83 -14.92
N CYS A 227 -2.99 3.70 -15.56
CA CYS A 227 -2.58 3.63 -16.96
C CYS A 227 -3.29 2.49 -17.70
N SER A 228 -3.31 2.54 -19.04
CA SER A 228 -3.81 1.44 -19.88
C SER A 228 -2.67 0.68 -20.55
N SER A 229 -1.70 1.42 -21.07
CA SER A 229 -0.43 0.93 -21.59
C SER A 229 0.64 1.99 -21.36
N LEU A 230 1.79 1.58 -20.83
CA LEU A 230 2.89 2.50 -20.55
C LEU A 230 3.91 2.51 -21.69
N ASN A 231 4.17 3.69 -22.27
CA ASN A 231 5.28 3.88 -23.18
C ASN A 231 6.56 4.20 -22.38
N GLY A 232 7.71 3.75 -22.86
CA GLY A 232 9.00 4.05 -22.22
C GLY A 232 9.30 5.55 -22.12
N HIS A 233 8.74 6.39 -22.98
CA HIS A 233 8.91 7.85 -22.92
C HIS A 233 8.10 8.47 -21.76
N THR A 234 6.86 8.04 -21.59
CA THR A 234 6.00 8.48 -20.47
C THR A 234 6.59 8.02 -19.14
N LEU A 235 7.06 6.77 -19.08
CA LEU A 235 7.78 6.26 -17.91
C LEU A 235 9.02 7.09 -17.60
N TYR A 236 9.77 7.49 -18.63
CA TYR A 236 10.96 8.31 -18.46
C TYR A 236 10.63 9.63 -17.77
N ALA A 237 9.59 10.34 -18.23
CA ALA A 237 9.14 11.57 -17.59
C ALA A 237 8.76 11.34 -16.11
N LEU A 238 7.90 10.36 -15.83
CA LEU A 238 7.43 10.06 -14.47
C LEU A 238 8.57 9.67 -13.51
N VAL A 239 9.53 8.88 -13.97
CA VAL A 239 10.68 8.46 -13.15
C VAL A 239 11.58 9.65 -12.82
N TRP A 240 11.85 10.52 -13.79
CA TRP A 240 12.70 11.70 -13.56
C TRP A 240 12.01 12.76 -12.71
N GLU A 241 10.70 12.90 -12.83
CA GLU A 241 9.89 13.72 -11.93
C GLU A 241 9.93 13.17 -10.50
N CYS A 242 9.78 11.86 -10.33
CA CYS A 242 9.95 11.19 -9.03
C CYS A 242 11.32 11.47 -8.41
N ILE A 243 12.39 11.36 -9.20
CA ILE A 243 13.76 11.68 -8.74
C ILE A 243 13.85 13.15 -8.32
N SER A 244 13.33 14.07 -9.13
CA SER A 244 13.32 15.50 -8.83
C SER A 244 12.66 15.79 -7.48
N HIS A 245 11.47 15.26 -7.23
CA HIS A 245 10.77 15.43 -5.95
C HIS A 245 11.58 14.89 -4.77
N LEU A 246 12.15 13.69 -4.89
CA LEU A 246 12.90 13.06 -3.80
C LEU A 246 14.19 13.82 -3.47
N GLU A 247 14.92 14.29 -4.48
CA GLU A 247 16.13 15.11 -4.27
C GLU A 247 15.76 16.48 -3.65
N ASN A 248 14.69 17.11 -4.11
CA ASN A 248 14.19 18.39 -3.55
C ASN A 248 13.75 18.25 -2.08
N VAL A 249 13.21 17.10 -1.70
CA VAL A 249 12.85 16.78 -0.31
C VAL A 249 14.09 16.55 0.58
N GLY A 250 15.24 16.24 -0.02
CA GLY A 250 16.51 16.01 0.70
C GLY A 250 16.92 14.53 0.80
N PHE A 251 16.26 13.63 0.07
CA PHE A 251 16.75 12.26 -0.12
C PHE A 251 17.79 12.20 -1.24
N LYS A 252 18.64 11.17 -1.22
CA LYS A 252 19.66 10.92 -2.25
C LYS A 252 19.33 9.65 -3.01
N VAL A 253 18.78 9.76 -4.22
CA VAL A 253 18.34 8.61 -5.03
C VAL A 253 19.54 7.94 -5.70
N LEU A 254 20.01 6.82 -5.16
CA LEU A 254 21.21 6.13 -5.68
C LEU A 254 20.89 5.04 -6.70
N ALA A 255 19.68 4.47 -6.64
CA ALA A 255 19.33 3.30 -7.41
C ALA A 255 17.88 3.32 -7.89
N LEU A 256 17.65 2.79 -9.09
CA LEU A 256 16.32 2.47 -9.61
C LEU A 256 16.21 0.97 -9.82
N THR A 257 15.11 0.37 -9.36
CA THR A 257 14.80 -1.04 -9.60
C THR A 257 13.50 -1.18 -10.36
N ALA A 258 13.52 -1.93 -11.46
CA ALA A 258 12.34 -2.26 -12.25
C ALA A 258 12.39 -3.70 -12.76
N ASP A 259 11.25 -4.21 -13.20
CA ASP A 259 11.19 -5.51 -13.85
C ASP A 259 11.81 -5.47 -15.27
N GLY A 260 11.85 -6.64 -15.92
CA GLY A 260 12.38 -6.78 -17.26
C GLY A 260 11.43 -6.38 -18.38
N ALA A 261 10.33 -5.66 -18.17
CA ALA A 261 9.34 -5.35 -19.20
C ALA A 261 9.93 -4.51 -20.37
N SER A 262 9.27 -4.54 -21.53
CA SER A 262 9.74 -3.83 -22.73
C SER A 262 9.81 -2.31 -22.54
N CYS A 263 8.84 -1.73 -21.84
CA CYS A 263 8.81 -0.31 -21.47
C CYS A 263 10.01 0.06 -20.59
N ASN A 264 10.29 -0.72 -19.55
CA ASN A 264 11.40 -0.52 -18.61
C ASN A 264 12.76 -0.65 -19.31
N ARG A 265 12.92 -1.66 -20.19
CA ARG A 265 14.13 -1.78 -21.02
C ARG A 265 14.31 -0.60 -21.98
N LYS A 266 13.23 -0.06 -22.54
CA LYS A 266 13.28 1.13 -23.41
C LYS A 266 13.72 2.35 -22.59
N PHE A 267 13.15 2.55 -21.39
CA PHE A 267 13.56 3.58 -20.44
C PHE A 267 15.08 3.53 -20.16
N PHE A 268 15.63 2.36 -19.81
CA PHE A 268 17.06 2.23 -19.57
C PHE A 268 17.87 2.63 -20.80
N LYS A 269 17.52 2.12 -21.99
CA LYS A 269 18.20 2.45 -23.26
C LYS A 269 18.19 3.93 -23.61
N MET A 270 17.21 4.71 -23.16
CA MET A 270 17.19 6.16 -23.40
C MET A 270 18.34 6.91 -22.72
N HIS A 271 18.98 6.31 -21.70
CA HIS A 271 20.12 6.88 -21.00
C HIS A 271 21.47 6.52 -21.65
N GLN A 272 21.45 5.81 -22.77
CA GLN A 272 22.65 5.34 -23.44
C GLN A 272 23.26 6.45 -24.31
N GLN A 273 24.49 6.86 -24.00
CA GLN A 273 25.27 7.74 -24.89
C GLN A 273 25.78 6.92 -26.10
N LYS A 274 25.60 7.44 -27.32
CA LYS A 274 26.12 6.79 -28.54
C LYS A 274 27.61 7.11 -28.70
N PRO A 275 28.46 6.17 -29.19
CA PRO A 275 28.19 4.78 -29.55
C PRO A 275 28.50 3.84 -28.37
N ALA A 276 27.50 3.20 -27.78
CA ALA A 276 27.71 2.30 -26.64
C ALA A 276 27.60 0.83 -27.04
N VAL A 277 28.59 0.06 -26.59
CA VAL A 277 28.74 -1.39 -26.80
C VAL A 277 27.89 -2.21 -25.81
N CYS A 278 27.49 -1.62 -24.67
CA CYS A 278 26.82 -2.31 -23.56
C CYS A 278 25.52 -1.61 -23.13
N PHE A 279 24.62 -2.38 -22.51
CA PHE A 279 23.40 -1.87 -21.89
C PHE A 279 23.73 -0.87 -20.77
N PRO A 280 23.04 0.28 -20.69
CA PRO A 280 23.32 1.28 -19.67
C PRO A 280 23.02 0.72 -18.27
N HIS A 281 24.01 0.78 -17.39
CA HIS A 281 23.91 0.33 -15.99
C HIS A 281 23.84 1.50 -15.00
N LYS A 282 24.09 2.72 -15.45
CA LYS A 282 24.00 3.94 -14.68
C LYS A 282 23.72 5.16 -15.57
N THR A 283 23.24 6.24 -14.97
CA THR A 283 23.11 7.58 -15.57
C THR A 283 23.58 8.65 -14.57
N ALA A 284 24.01 9.81 -15.05
CA ALA A 284 24.24 10.97 -14.17
C ALA A 284 22.90 11.47 -13.62
N ASN A 285 22.86 11.84 -12.34
CA ASN A 285 21.68 12.46 -11.74
C ASN A 285 21.73 13.98 -11.94
N ILE A 286 20.82 14.52 -12.75
CA ILE A 286 20.77 15.97 -13.03
C ILE A 286 20.27 16.81 -11.84
N TYR A 287 19.65 16.16 -10.85
CA TYR A 287 19.09 16.82 -9.66
C TYR A 287 19.98 16.66 -8.43
N ALA A 288 21.10 15.94 -8.54
CA ALA A 288 22.08 15.87 -7.47
C ALA A 288 23.10 17.01 -7.63
N ASP A 289 23.33 17.76 -6.55
CA ASP A 289 24.42 18.76 -6.50
C ASP A 289 25.81 18.11 -6.60
N GLU A 290 25.88 16.86 -6.15
CA GLU A 290 27.04 15.99 -6.26
C GLU A 290 26.97 15.29 -7.61
N ASP A 291 28.10 15.11 -8.33
CA ASP A 291 28.18 14.31 -9.57
C ASP A 291 27.96 12.80 -9.29
N ARG A 292 26.77 12.48 -8.77
CA ARG A 292 26.39 11.20 -8.21
C ARG A 292 25.57 10.44 -9.25
N PRO A 293 26.03 9.26 -9.70
CA PRO A 293 25.26 8.47 -10.63
C PRO A 293 24.07 7.78 -9.96
N ILE A 294 23.03 7.55 -10.74
CA ILE A 294 21.93 6.64 -10.44
C ILE A 294 22.23 5.30 -11.10
N PHE A 295 22.22 4.21 -10.33
CA PHE A 295 22.43 2.85 -10.82
C PHE A 295 21.11 2.17 -11.17
N PHE A 296 21.10 1.40 -12.27
CA PHE A 296 19.92 0.65 -12.70
C PHE A 296 20.04 -0.83 -12.31
N PHE A 297 19.04 -1.33 -11.61
CA PHE A 297 18.92 -2.73 -11.21
C PHE A 297 17.66 -3.35 -11.83
N SER A 298 17.81 -4.56 -12.35
CA SER A 298 16.66 -5.40 -12.71
C SER A 298 16.27 -6.29 -11.54
N ASP A 299 14.99 -6.62 -11.41
CA ASP A 299 14.52 -7.54 -10.37
C ASP A 299 15.17 -8.94 -10.50
N PRO A 300 16.00 -9.39 -9.53
CA PRO A 300 16.71 -10.66 -9.65
C PRO A 300 15.79 -11.89 -9.73
N PRO A 301 14.72 -12.03 -8.92
CA PRO A 301 13.73 -13.10 -9.10
C PRO A 301 13.13 -13.17 -10.50
N HIS A 302 12.79 -12.04 -11.13
CA HIS A 302 12.32 -12.00 -12.51
C HIS A 302 13.37 -12.49 -13.51
N LEU A 303 14.64 -12.12 -13.33
CA LEU A 303 15.74 -12.65 -14.14
C LEU A 303 15.87 -14.18 -13.99
N MET A 304 15.83 -14.69 -12.77
CA MET A 304 15.89 -16.14 -12.50
C MET A 304 14.71 -16.90 -13.13
N LYS A 305 13.49 -16.35 -13.02
CA LYS A 305 12.30 -16.90 -13.71
C LYS A 305 12.49 -16.93 -15.23
N THR A 306 13.09 -15.89 -15.80
CA THR A 306 13.36 -15.79 -17.24
C THR A 306 14.38 -16.83 -17.68
N ILE A 307 15.49 -16.98 -16.96
CA ILE A 307 16.51 -18.01 -17.22
C ILE A 307 15.88 -19.41 -17.19
N ARG A 308 15.10 -19.70 -16.15
CA ARG A 308 14.38 -20.97 -16.02
C ARG A 308 13.44 -21.24 -17.20
N ASN A 309 12.67 -20.24 -17.62
CA ASN A 309 11.77 -20.35 -18.79
C ASN A 309 12.54 -20.56 -20.10
N CYS A 310 13.66 -19.88 -20.28
CA CYS A 310 14.53 -20.09 -21.44
C CYS A 310 15.05 -21.53 -21.47
N TRP A 311 15.54 -22.06 -20.35
CA TRP A 311 15.97 -23.45 -20.24
C TRP A 311 14.85 -24.45 -20.54
N ALA A 312 13.66 -24.25 -19.98
CA ALA A 312 12.51 -25.13 -20.22
C ALA A 312 12.09 -25.14 -21.71
N ASN A 313 12.09 -23.97 -22.37
CA ASN A 313 11.76 -23.85 -23.80
C ASN A 313 12.82 -24.45 -24.72
N SER A 314 14.08 -24.48 -24.29
CA SER A 314 15.16 -25.16 -25.01
C SER A 314 15.09 -26.68 -24.92
N PHE A 315 14.41 -27.24 -23.90
CA PHE A 315 14.41 -28.69 -23.63
C PHE A 315 13.07 -29.41 -23.93
N ALA A 316 11.93 -28.84 -23.54
CA ALA A 316 10.67 -29.61 -23.42
C ALA A 316 9.47 -29.08 -24.23
N HIS A 317 9.49 -27.82 -24.67
CA HIS A 317 8.34 -27.21 -25.34
C HIS A 317 8.50 -27.15 -26.86
N SER A 318 8.78 -25.96 -27.43
CA SER A 318 8.73 -25.72 -28.88
C SER A 318 10.08 -25.77 -29.58
N PHE A 319 11.18 -26.03 -28.87
CA PHE A 319 12.57 -26.01 -29.39
C PHE A 319 12.95 -24.70 -30.13
N THR A 320 12.25 -23.60 -29.86
CA THR A 320 12.38 -22.33 -30.59
C THR A 320 13.64 -21.54 -30.23
N ARG A 321 14.31 -21.85 -29.11
CA ARG A 321 15.55 -21.17 -28.68
C ARG A 321 16.61 -22.18 -28.28
N LYS A 322 17.79 -22.12 -28.92
CA LYS A 322 18.96 -22.93 -28.58
C LYS A 322 19.81 -22.19 -27.56
N LEU A 323 20.07 -22.82 -26.40
CA LEU A 323 20.98 -22.31 -25.39
C LEU A 323 22.38 -22.88 -25.66
N TRP A 324 23.39 -22.01 -25.76
CA TRP A 324 24.79 -22.43 -25.88
C TRP A 324 25.51 -22.14 -24.56
N VAL A 325 26.05 -23.19 -23.92
CA VAL A 325 26.90 -23.09 -22.73
C VAL A 325 28.28 -23.61 -23.12
N SER A 326 29.30 -22.76 -23.07
CA SER A 326 30.62 -23.03 -23.66
C SER A 326 31.33 -24.29 -23.12
N HIS A 327 31.05 -24.70 -21.89
CA HIS A 327 31.66 -25.88 -21.25
C HIS A 327 30.72 -27.10 -21.14
N MET A 328 29.43 -26.92 -21.40
CA MET A 328 28.45 -28.01 -21.45
C MET A 328 27.93 -28.10 -22.88
N LYS A 329 28.44 -29.06 -23.66
CA LYS A 329 27.85 -29.41 -24.96
C LYS A 329 26.39 -29.84 -24.77
N ILE A 330 25.46 -28.91 -24.75
CA ILE A 330 24.04 -29.21 -24.90
C ILE A 330 23.70 -28.96 -26.37
N LEU A 331 23.98 -30.00 -27.16
CA LEU A 331 23.50 -30.18 -28.53
C LEU A 331 22.08 -30.75 -28.44
N TYR A 332 21.11 -30.11 -29.09
CA TYR A 332 20.05 -30.85 -29.78
C TYR A 332 19.66 -30.13 -31.08
N PRO A 333 19.87 -30.82 -32.21
CA PRO A 333 18.77 -31.11 -33.11
C PRO A 333 18.79 -32.60 -33.45
N LEU A 334 17.79 -33.36 -33.03
CA LEU A 334 17.49 -34.63 -33.68
C LEU A 334 15.98 -34.88 -33.64
N LYS A 335 15.33 -34.65 -34.78
CA LYS A 335 14.50 -35.65 -35.43
C LYS A 335 14.49 -35.37 -36.95
N PRO A 336 14.43 -36.43 -37.77
CA PRO A 336 14.79 -36.43 -39.20
C PRO A 336 13.96 -35.49 -40.05
#